data_AF-J3K7L5-F1
#
_entry.id   AF-J3K7L5-F1
#
_cell.length_a   1.000
_cell.length_b   1.000
_cell.length_c   1.000
_cell.angle_alpha   90.00
_cell.angle_beta   90.00
_cell.angle_gamma   90.00
#
_symmetry.space_group_name_H-M   'P 1'
#
loop_
_entity.id
_entity.type
_entity.pdbx_description
1 polymer ?
#
loop_
_entity_poly.entity_id
_entity_poly.type
_entity_poly.pdbx_seq_one_letter_code
_entity_poly.pdbx_strand_id
1 'polypeptide(L)'
;MPQLVPFTPDMQRGQGFNTFLQEPCVRGAVTVTSSGFECKQFKADYESSLIESYEKLVQSLDISAGAAVSGWGQSAKVDAKYLDRTEFENSTPTYQVRVSVQQQGSVDNVYNFNKLNSGNLASTYGDRFIADFIRGGLFLARVSITVKNTSSKKEISEAAEVAFNAYGAEGKVTEDVKSAVEKIQKNSHVSIKIHEMTGTQSEGGPTTKTEAAGSDLLAVKARADKFYDDAHAGKHTHIRFAMLSQYTRLPDFDQSWFVPLDYSKANLLSWSLLDDFTKYLATEKIVKQIPLEKFKQGLLQKQELERQRIEEVDKIKQRALDISKKPDTATAPPTHTRPETFRFQVYEAIKTVIYIVQSIPKPDDNWTDTIDKYLASGAKQRFKIQVYDFDQVLGTTVVSFGKHRRSDEYHCLIGERLQNYNDWKEESHFWVFPEAIHGVADTAILAYGTRAKRYLRLQEGDPSDLSQVSGRPFFYFHTAFDPAAGSY
;
A
#
# COMPACT_ATOMS: atom_id res chain seq x y z
N MET A 1 19.36 22.12 7.61
CA MET A 1 19.84 20.73 7.80
C MET A 1 20.35 20.18 6.47
N PRO A 2 21.36 19.28 6.46
CA PRO A 2 21.75 18.56 5.25
C PRO A 2 20.62 17.64 4.78
N GLN A 3 20.50 17.45 3.46
CA GLN A 3 19.52 16.53 2.87
C GLN A 3 20.14 15.13 2.79
N LEU A 4 19.41 14.11 3.21
CA LEU A 4 19.85 12.71 3.17
C LEU A 4 19.12 11.96 2.06
N VAL A 5 19.81 11.07 1.37
CA VAL A 5 19.22 10.16 0.37
C VAL A 5 19.78 8.75 0.53
N PRO A 6 19.00 7.70 0.24
CA PRO A 6 19.46 6.31 0.35
C PRO A 6 20.75 6.07 -0.43
N PHE A 7 21.73 5.45 0.23
CA PHE A 7 23.00 5.11 -0.40
C PHE A 7 22.84 4.01 -1.46
N THR A 8 23.59 4.13 -2.54
CA THR A 8 23.83 3.02 -3.48
C THR A 8 25.31 2.84 -3.78
N PRO A 9 25.78 1.62 -4.10
CA PRO A 9 27.22 1.32 -4.23
C PRO A 9 27.97 2.15 -5.30
N ASP A 10 27.25 2.74 -6.25
CA ASP A 10 27.78 3.60 -7.30
C ASP A 10 28.05 5.04 -6.85
N MET A 11 27.58 5.44 -5.66
CA MET A 11 27.76 6.77 -5.08
C MET A 11 29.16 6.98 -4.51
N GLN A 12 29.74 8.14 -4.77
CA GLN A 12 31.06 8.54 -4.26
C GLN A 12 31.03 9.95 -3.67
N ARG A 13 31.90 10.21 -2.67
CA ARG A 13 32.12 11.57 -2.16
C ARG A 13 32.57 12.50 -3.29
N GLY A 14 32.04 13.71 -3.30
CA GLY A 14 32.34 14.71 -4.31
C GLY A 14 31.63 14.50 -5.66
N GLN A 15 30.79 13.48 -5.79
CA GLN A 15 30.01 13.24 -7.00
C GLN A 15 28.79 14.16 -7.05
N GLY A 16 28.45 14.64 -8.25
CA GLY A 16 27.20 15.36 -8.48
C GLY A 16 25.98 14.46 -8.29
N PHE A 17 24.82 15.05 -8.04
CA PHE A 17 23.63 14.30 -7.65
C PHE A 17 22.35 15.00 -8.09
N ASN A 18 21.43 14.23 -8.69
CA ASN A 18 20.09 14.66 -9.03
C ASN A 18 19.12 14.22 -7.90
N THR A 19 18.64 15.16 -7.10
CA THR A 19 17.74 14.88 -5.96
C THR A 19 16.35 14.44 -6.38
N PHE A 20 15.91 14.78 -7.59
CA PHE A 20 14.59 14.41 -8.09
C PHE A 20 14.51 12.93 -8.45
N LEU A 21 15.47 12.43 -9.23
CA LEU A 21 15.58 11.01 -9.58
C LEU A 21 16.37 10.20 -8.54
N GLN A 22 17.00 10.86 -7.57
CA GLN A 22 17.94 10.27 -6.62
C GLN A 22 19.07 9.48 -7.30
N GLU A 23 19.61 10.05 -8.37
CA GLU A 23 20.63 9.42 -9.21
C GLU A 23 21.98 10.16 -9.08
N PRO A 24 23.10 9.43 -8.97
CA PRO A 24 24.41 10.04 -9.04
C PRO A 24 24.72 10.53 -10.45
N CYS A 25 25.40 11.68 -10.54
CA CYS A 25 25.81 12.31 -11.79
C CYS A 25 27.35 12.22 -11.94
N VAL A 26 28.00 13.27 -12.46
CA VAL A 26 29.44 13.29 -12.71
C VAL A 26 30.26 13.07 -11.44
N ARG A 27 31.27 12.21 -11.52
CA ARG A 27 32.25 12.01 -10.44
C ARG A 27 33.22 13.18 -10.37
N GLY A 28 33.65 13.51 -9.16
CA GLY A 28 34.62 14.59 -8.95
C GLY A 28 34.06 15.97 -9.28
N ALA A 29 32.75 16.18 -9.17
CA ALA A 29 32.14 17.52 -9.23
C ALA A 29 32.71 18.44 -8.15
N VAL A 30 33.07 17.87 -6.99
CA VAL A 30 33.68 18.56 -5.86
C VAL A 30 34.84 17.73 -5.33
N THR A 31 35.99 18.35 -5.08
CA THR A 31 37.10 17.74 -4.35
C THR A 31 36.80 17.83 -2.86
N VAL A 32 36.67 16.68 -2.19
CA VAL A 32 36.41 16.59 -0.74
C VAL A 32 37.68 16.17 -0.02
N THR A 33 38.19 17.04 0.86
CA THR A 33 39.31 16.72 1.75
C THR A 33 38.76 16.50 3.15
N SER A 34 38.86 15.27 3.65
CA SER A 34 38.37 14.90 4.98
C SER A 34 39.49 15.01 6.02
N SER A 35 39.16 15.51 7.21
CA SER A 35 40.06 15.55 8.36
C SER A 35 40.21 14.20 9.09
N GLY A 36 39.43 13.17 8.69
CA GLY A 36 39.51 11.82 9.28
C GLY A 36 38.77 11.65 10.61
N PHE A 37 37.86 12.56 10.98
CA PHE A 37 37.06 12.43 12.19
C PHE A 37 35.97 11.35 12.05
N GLU A 38 36.07 10.27 12.81
CA GLU A 38 34.98 9.28 12.97
C GLU A 38 34.20 9.56 14.27
N CYS A 39 32.95 10.02 14.14
CA CYS A 39 32.09 10.20 15.30
C CYS A 39 31.48 8.87 15.75
N LYS A 40 31.63 8.53 17.04
CA LYS A 40 31.02 7.34 17.65
C LYS A 40 29.61 7.57 18.17
N GLN A 41 29.12 8.81 18.17
CA GLN A 41 27.76 9.11 18.59
C GLN A 41 26.75 8.72 17.51
N PHE A 42 25.63 8.17 17.93
CA PHE A 42 24.51 7.81 17.06
C PHE A 42 23.18 8.28 17.65
N LYS A 43 22.22 8.50 16.76
CA LYS A 43 20.80 8.62 17.08
C LYS A 43 20.11 7.31 16.73
N ALA A 44 19.34 6.75 17.64
CA ALA A 44 18.49 5.60 17.38
C ALA A 44 17.04 5.95 17.71
N ASP A 45 16.18 5.88 16.70
CA ASP A 45 14.74 6.05 16.82
C ASP A 45 14.08 4.67 16.73
N TYR A 46 13.15 4.37 17.63
CA TYR A 46 12.35 3.15 17.60
C TYR A 46 10.88 3.50 17.86
N GLU A 47 10.05 3.31 16.83
CA GLU A 47 8.64 3.64 16.87
C GLU A 47 7.80 2.61 16.11
N SER A 48 6.50 2.64 16.36
CA SER A 48 5.51 2.04 15.48
C SER A 48 4.42 3.06 15.15
N SER A 49 3.85 2.97 13.96
CA SER A 49 2.78 3.88 13.53
C SER A 49 1.81 3.22 12.56
N LEU A 50 0.57 3.71 12.58
CA LEU A 50 -0.42 3.39 11.55
C LEU A 50 -0.06 4.12 10.25
N ILE A 51 -0.01 3.39 9.15
CA ILE A 51 0.26 3.94 7.83
C ILE A 51 -1.08 4.16 7.11
N GLU A 52 -1.55 5.41 7.14
CA GLU A 52 -2.86 5.81 6.64
C GLU A 52 -2.89 6.08 5.13
N SER A 53 -1.72 6.25 4.50
CA SER A 53 -1.64 6.52 3.07
C SER A 53 -0.48 5.75 2.43
N TYR A 54 -0.66 5.40 1.15
CA TYR A 54 0.37 4.74 0.37
C TYR A 54 1.60 5.64 0.19
N GLU A 55 1.40 6.96 0.11
CA GLU A 55 2.48 7.94 0.10
C GLU A 55 3.39 7.82 1.34
N LYS A 56 2.82 7.76 2.55
CA LYS A 56 3.59 7.57 3.80
C LYS A 56 4.39 6.25 3.77
N LEU A 57 3.83 5.19 3.17
CA LEU A 57 4.53 3.91 3.00
C LEU A 57 5.76 4.07 2.09
N VAL A 58 5.65 4.76 0.95
CA VAL A 58 6.80 4.96 0.05
C VAL A 58 7.84 5.88 0.69
N GLN A 59 7.41 6.94 1.37
CA GLN A 59 8.28 7.87 2.09
C GLN A 59 9.10 7.18 3.18
N SER A 60 8.60 6.08 3.76
CA SER A 60 9.35 5.30 4.77
C SER A 60 10.68 4.74 4.25
N LEU A 61 10.82 4.53 2.94
CA LEU A 61 12.06 4.06 2.31
C LEU A 61 13.04 5.20 2.00
N ASP A 62 12.68 6.46 2.34
CA ASP A 62 13.49 7.65 2.06
C ASP A 62 13.69 7.91 0.54
N ILE A 63 12.76 7.43 -0.30
CA ILE A 63 12.80 7.53 -1.78
C ILE A 63 11.92 8.70 -2.26
N SER A 64 12.38 9.48 -3.24
CA SER A 64 11.57 10.52 -3.88
C SER A 64 10.55 9.93 -4.87
N ALA A 65 9.47 10.67 -5.13
CA ALA A 65 8.47 10.23 -6.10
C ALA A 65 9.05 10.02 -7.52
N GLY A 66 9.94 10.93 -7.96
CA GLY A 66 10.62 10.82 -9.25
C GLY A 66 11.48 9.55 -9.35
N ALA A 67 12.28 9.27 -8.32
CA ALA A 67 13.11 8.07 -8.22
C ALA A 67 12.29 6.79 -8.20
N ALA A 68 11.18 6.79 -7.46
CA ALA A 68 10.29 5.63 -7.39
C ALA A 68 9.65 5.33 -8.75
N VAL A 69 9.19 6.34 -9.49
CA VAL A 69 8.59 6.17 -10.82
C VAL A 69 9.63 5.72 -11.85
N SER A 70 10.80 6.38 -11.92
CA SER A 70 11.82 6.05 -12.91
C SER A 70 12.47 4.69 -12.66
N GLY A 71 12.73 4.37 -11.39
CA GLY A 71 13.45 3.17 -10.97
C GLY A 71 12.59 1.94 -10.70
N TRP A 72 11.26 2.02 -10.81
CA TRP A 72 10.37 0.93 -10.37
C TRP A 72 10.67 -0.41 -11.05
N GLY A 73 10.98 -1.43 -10.24
CA GLY A 73 11.25 -2.79 -10.71
C GLY A 73 12.57 -2.98 -11.46
N GLN A 74 13.37 -1.92 -11.64
CA GLN A 74 14.68 -1.96 -12.31
C GLN A 74 15.82 -1.54 -11.37
N SER A 75 15.52 -0.70 -10.38
CA SER A 75 16.47 -0.21 -9.39
C SER A 75 16.42 -1.03 -8.11
N ALA A 76 17.58 -1.42 -7.59
CA ALA A 76 17.71 -2.04 -6.27
C ALA A 76 17.24 -1.12 -5.13
N LYS A 77 17.04 0.18 -5.39
CA LYS A 77 16.51 1.14 -4.42
C LYS A 77 15.01 0.92 -4.16
N VAL A 78 14.25 0.48 -5.16
CA VAL A 78 12.79 0.36 -5.06
C VAL A 78 12.42 -1.06 -4.67
N ASP A 79 12.05 -1.24 -3.41
CA ASP A 79 11.53 -2.50 -2.90
C ASP A 79 10.06 -2.69 -3.28
N ALA A 80 9.83 -3.10 -4.54
CA ALA A 80 8.47 -3.29 -5.07
C ALA A 80 7.65 -4.33 -4.29
N LYS A 81 8.30 -5.27 -3.60
CA LYS A 81 7.62 -6.24 -2.74
C LYS A 81 7.13 -5.57 -1.46
N TYR A 82 7.97 -4.79 -0.79
CA TYR A 82 7.59 -3.98 0.38
C TYR A 82 6.55 -2.90 0.04
N LEU A 83 6.57 -2.39 -1.19
CA LEU A 83 5.63 -1.38 -1.69
C LEU A 83 4.42 -1.96 -2.44
N ASP A 84 4.06 -3.24 -2.26
CA ASP A 84 2.87 -3.81 -2.91
C ASP A 84 1.61 -3.03 -2.51
N ARG A 85 1.08 -2.26 -3.46
CA ARG A 85 -0.10 -1.39 -3.30
C ARG A 85 -1.38 -2.17 -3.17
N THR A 86 -1.54 -3.26 -3.92
CA THR A 86 -2.74 -4.11 -3.84
C THR A 86 -2.90 -4.69 -2.44
N GLU A 87 -1.79 -5.15 -1.84
CA GLU A 87 -1.82 -5.62 -0.45
C GLU A 87 -2.11 -4.50 0.55
N PHE A 88 -1.52 -3.32 0.33
CA PHE A 88 -1.78 -2.14 1.17
C PHE A 88 -3.25 -1.72 1.14
N GLU A 89 -3.86 -1.61 -0.03
CA GLU A 89 -5.26 -1.20 -0.20
C GLU A 89 -6.27 -2.27 0.25
N ASN A 90 -5.90 -3.55 0.21
CA ASN A 90 -6.73 -4.65 0.73
C ASN A 90 -6.59 -4.87 2.24
N SER A 91 -5.63 -4.21 2.90
CA SER A 91 -5.42 -4.33 4.35
C SER A 91 -6.40 -3.44 5.12
N THR A 92 -6.85 -3.90 6.28
CA THR A 92 -7.79 -3.17 7.15
C THR A 92 -7.05 -2.08 7.93
N PRO A 93 -6.05 -2.43 8.77
CA PRO A 93 -4.95 -1.51 9.06
C PRO A 93 -3.61 -2.03 8.51
N THR A 94 -2.74 -1.10 8.13
CA THR A 94 -1.31 -1.37 7.90
C THR A 94 -0.50 -0.61 8.93
N TYR A 95 0.29 -1.32 9.73
CA TYR A 95 1.23 -0.72 10.67
C TYR A 95 2.66 -0.85 10.16
N GLN A 96 3.50 0.10 10.55
CA GLN A 96 4.93 0.04 10.33
C GLN A 96 5.66 0.13 11.65
N VAL A 97 6.56 -0.82 11.88
CA VAL A 97 7.56 -0.77 12.95
C VAL A 97 8.85 -0.27 12.33
N ARG A 98 9.41 0.82 12.87
CA ARG A 98 10.65 1.44 12.37
C ARG A 98 11.68 1.49 13.47
N VAL A 99 12.83 0.89 13.23
CA VAL A 99 14.06 1.13 13.99
C VAL A 99 15.07 1.80 13.04
N SER A 100 15.43 3.04 13.33
CA SER A 100 16.30 3.86 12.49
C SER A 100 17.51 4.32 13.30
N VAL A 101 18.68 3.83 12.92
CA VAL A 101 19.95 4.15 13.57
C VAL A 101 20.79 4.98 12.60
N GLN A 102 21.32 6.11 13.07
CA GLN A 102 22.14 7.02 12.28
C GLN A 102 23.33 7.51 13.11
N GLN A 103 24.55 7.24 12.65
CA GLN A 103 25.77 7.82 13.21
C GLN A 103 25.89 9.29 12.78
N GLN A 104 26.60 10.10 13.56
CA GLN A 104 26.85 11.48 13.16
C GLN A 104 27.86 11.53 11.99
N GLY A 105 27.58 12.38 10.99
CA GLY A 105 28.49 12.63 9.86
C GLY A 105 29.70 13.48 10.24
N SER A 106 30.69 13.56 9.35
CA SER A 106 31.89 14.37 9.57
C SER A 106 31.55 15.87 9.54
N VAL A 107 32.20 16.65 10.41
CA VAL A 107 31.94 18.09 10.57
C VAL A 107 33.01 18.99 9.94
N ASP A 108 34.19 18.44 9.60
CA ASP A 108 35.38 19.22 9.27
C ASP A 108 35.88 19.00 7.81
N ASN A 109 35.00 18.53 6.93
CA ASN A 109 35.37 18.33 5.53
C ASN A 109 35.53 19.68 4.81
N VAL A 110 36.58 19.81 3.99
CA VAL A 110 36.79 20.95 3.10
C VAL A 110 36.38 20.56 1.68
N TYR A 111 35.70 21.48 0.99
CA TYR A 111 35.08 21.23 -0.31
C TYR A 111 35.54 22.29 -1.32
N ASN A 112 35.97 21.84 -2.51
CA ASN A 112 36.31 22.74 -3.63
C ASN A 112 35.60 22.28 -4.91
N PHE A 113 34.94 23.21 -5.61
CA PHE A 113 34.21 22.94 -6.83
C PHE A 113 35.14 22.72 -8.03
N ASN A 114 34.91 21.66 -8.80
CA ASN A 114 35.68 21.37 -10.00
C ASN A 114 34.88 21.74 -11.26
N LYS A 115 35.40 22.68 -12.06
CA LYS A 115 34.87 23.00 -13.40
C LYS A 115 35.32 21.95 -14.42
N LEU A 116 34.57 20.86 -14.50
CA LEU A 116 34.70 19.82 -15.53
C LEU A 116 34.09 20.29 -16.86
N ASN A 117 34.84 20.15 -17.95
CA ASN A 117 34.34 20.42 -19.30
C ASN A 117 33.29 19.38 -19.69
N SER A 118 32.05 19.82 -19.89
CA SER A 118 30.94 18.94 -20.23
C SER A 118 29.82 19.72 -20.93
N GLY A 119 28.94 19.02 -21.65
CA GLY A 119 27.84 19.59 -22.42
C GLY A 119 26.78 20.26 -21.53
N ASN A 120 25.64 19.60 -21.34
CA ASN A 120 24.60 20.16 -20.47
C ASN A 120 25.04 20.08 -19.00
N LEU A 121 25.34 21.23 -18.40
CA LEU A 121 25.85 21.33 -17.03
C LEU A 121 24.85 20.80 -16.00
N ALA A 122 23.56 21.07 -16.16
CA ALA A 122 22.52 20.61 -15.23
C ALA A 122 22.42 19.07 -15.18
N SER A 123 22.44 18.40 -16.32
CA SER A 123 22.45 16.93 -16.35
C SER A 123 23.78 16.35 -15.88
N THR A 124 24.88 17.08 -16.05
CA THR A 124 26.21 16.60 -15.67
C THR A 124 26.44 16.69 -14.16
N TYR A 125 26.11 17.81 -13.53
CA TYR A 125 26.35 18.04 -12.11
C TYR A 125 25.18 17.66 -11.21
N GLY A 126 23.96 17.58 -11.75
CA GLY A 126 22.73 17.50 -10.94
C GLY A 126 22.49 18.79 -10.17
N ASP A 127 21.65 18.77 -9.13
CA ASP A 127 21.34 19.94 -8.31
C ASP A 127 22.12 20.02 -6.99
N ARG A 128 22.74 18.92 -6.59
CA ARG A 128 23.54 18.79 -5.36
C ARG A 128 24.82 18.00 -5.62
N PHE A 129 25.69 17.93 -4.63
CA PHE A 129 26.79 16.97 -4.60
C PHE A 129 26.76 16.15 -3.31
N ILE A 130 27.35 14.96 -3.36
CA ILE A 130 27.52 14.07 -2.21
C ILE A 130 28.69 14.60 -1.38
N ALA A 131 28.38 15.19 -0.23
CA ALA A 131 29.35 15.78 0.68
C ALA A 131 30.00 14.71 1.58
N ASP A 132 29.20 13.78 2.10
CA ASP A 132 29.68 12.69 2.94
C ASP A 132 28.69 11.52 2.96
N PHE A 133 28.97 10.52 3.79
CA PHE A 133 28.13 9.37 4.01
C PHE A 133 27.79 9.20 5.49
N ILE A 134 26.52 8.85 5.77
CA ILE A 134 26.04 8.55 7.12
C ILE A 134 25.91 7.04 7.27
N ARG A 135 26.55 6.51 8.30
CA ARG A 135 26.46 5.09 8.67
C ARG A 135 25.29 4.84 9.61
N GLY A 136 24.83 3.60 9.67
CA GLY A 136 23.79 3.18 10.59
C GLY A 136 23.08 1.91 10.13
N GLY A 137 21.80 1.83 10.45
CA GLY A 137 20.95 0.69 10.14
C GLY A 137 19.49 1.11 10.03
N LEU A 138 18.72 0.36 9.25
CA LEU A 138 17.27 0.54 9.12
C LEU A 138 16.58 -0.82 9.21
N PHE A 139 15.63 -0.92 10.13
CA PHE A 139 14.68 -2.02 10.21
C PHE A 139 13.29 -1.45 10.00
N LEU A 140 12.59 -1.97 8.99
CA LEU A 140 11.20 -1.66 8.70
C LEU A 140 10.41 -2.96 8.64
N ALA A 141 9.43 -3.13 9.52
CA ALA A 141 8.45 -4.20 9.38
C ALA A 141 7.10 -3.58 9.02
N ARG A 142 6.63 -3.85 7.81
CA ARG A 142 5.26 -3.55 7.38
C ARG A 142 4.38 -4.72 7.77
N VAL A 143 3.41 -4.46 8.63
CA VAL A 143 2.41 -5.43 9.07
C VAL A 143 1.07 -5.06 8.47
N SER A 144 0.62 -5.87 7.52
CA SER A 144 -0.65 -5.75 6.82
C SER A 144 -1.65 -6.72 7.44
N ILE A 145 -2.71 -6.19 8.07
CA ILE A 145 -3.74 -6.99 8.74
C ILE A 145 -5.01 -6.98 7.88
N THR A 146 -5.42 -8.14 7.39
CA THR A 146 -6.68 -8.32 6.65
C THR A 146 -7.65 -9.08 7.53
N VAL A 147 -8.72 -8.44 7.98
CA VAL A 147 -9.73 -9.12 8.82
C VAL A 147 -10.43 -10.24 8.05
N LYS A 148 -10.68 -11.37 8.70
CA LYS A 148 -11.45 -12.47 8.09
C LYS A 148 -12.92 -12.09 7.91
N ASN A 149 -13.46 -11.35 8.87
CA ASN A 149 -14.83 -10.87 8.85
C ASN A 149 -14.85 -9.34 8.99
N THR A 150 -15.40 -8.64 7.99
CA THR A 150 -15.45 -7.16 7.98
C THR A 150 -16.21 -6.59 9.18
N SER A 151 -17.18 -7.31 9.75
CA SER A 151 -17.90 -6.87 10.96
C SER A 151 -17.00 -6.77 12.20
N SER A 152 -15.86 -7.48 12.24
CA SER A 152 -14.86 -7.40 13.31
C SER A 152 -13.83 -6.28 13.08
N LYS A 153 -13.93 -5.49 12.00
CA LYS A 153 -12.96 -4.45 11.63
C LYS A 153 -12.59 -3.52 12.79
N LYS A 154 -13.59 -2.96 13.48
CA LYS A 154 -13.37 -2.04 14.60
C LYS A 154 -12.61 -2.72 15.74
N GLU A 155 -13.11 -3.87 16.15
CA GLU A 155 -12.56 -4.66 17.25
C GLU A 155 -11.10 -5.10 17.00
N ILE A 156 -10.75 -5.45 15.77
CA ILE A 156 -9.38 -5.80 15.39
C ILE A 156 -8.48 -4.57 15.29
N SER A 157 -9.02 -3.42 14.89
CA SER A 157 -8.25 -2.18 14.85
C SER A 157 -7.85 -1.73 16.27
N GLU A 158 -8.78 -1.81 17.23
CA GLU A 158 -8.50 -1.54 18.65
C GLU A 158 -7.46 -2.52 19.22
N ALA A 159 -7.55 -3.81 18.88
CA ALA A 159 -6.54 -4.79 19.28
C ALA A 159 -5.16 -4.48 18.67
N ALA A 160 -5.12 -4.06 17.40
CA ALA A 160 -3.88 -3.69 16.74
C ALA A 160 -3.21 -2.50 17.43
N GLU A 161 -3.96 -1.46 17.81
CA GLU A 161 -3.42 -0.32 18.55
C GLU A 161 -2.74 -0.75 19.85
N VAL A 162 -3.38 -1.61 20.65
CA VAL A 162 -2.79 -2.17 21.88
C VAL A 162 -1.50 -2.96 21.58
N ALA A 163 -1.52 -3.80 20.54
CA ALA A 163 -0.36 -4.62 20.17
C ALA A 163 0.84 -3.76 19.70
N PHE A 164 0.58 -2.71 18.91
CA PHE A 164 1.64 -1.86 18.35
C PHE A 164 2.22 -0.87 19.35
N ASN A 165 1.46 -0.44 20.35
CA ASN A 165 1.97 0.38 21.47
C ASN A 165 3.08 -0.30 22.28
N ALA A 166 3.25 -1.63 22.17
CA ALA A 166 4.34 -2.36 22.82
C ALA A 166 5.70 -2.22 22.10
N TYR A 167 5.73 -1.77 20.85
CA TYR A 167 6.97 -1.58 20.10
C TYR A 167 7.63 -0.25 20.50
N GLY A 168 8.91 -0.29 20.85
CA GLY A 168 9.63 0.89 21.37
C GLY A 168 9.43 1.14 22.86
N ALA A 169 8.49 0.46 23.52
CA ALA A 169 8.29 0.55 24.95
C ALA A 169 9.34 -0.26 25.72
N GLU A 170 9.91 0.33 26.78
CA GLU A 170 10.79 -0.35 27.73
C GLU A 170 9.97 -1.26 28.66
N GLY A 171 10.23 -2.57 28.64
CA GLY A 171 9.58 -3.52 29.56
C GLY A 171 9.21 -4.87 28.94
N LYS A 172 8.73 -5.79 29.78
CA LYS A 172 8.22 -7.10 29.32
C LYS A 172 6.85 -6.94 28.66
N VAL A 173 6.58 -7.78 27.65
CA VAL A 173 5.26 -7.90 27.02
C VAL A 173 4.19 -8.18 28.08
N THR A 174 3.18 -7.30 28.17
CA THR A 174 2.06 -7.43 29.12
C THR A 174 1.04 -8.47 28.66
N GLU A 175 0.14 -8.89 29.56
CA GLU A 175 -0.91 -9.85 29.23
C GLU A 175 -1.96 -9.28 28.25
N ASP A 176 -2.23 -7.97 28.34
CA ASP A 176 -3.12 -7.26 27.41
C ASP A 176 -2.56 -7.29 25.98
N VAL A 177 -1.24 -7.11 25.82
CA VAL A 177 -0.57 -7.18 24.51
C VAL A 177 -0.67 -8.59 23.93
N LYS A 178 -0.43 -9.63 24.73
CA LYS A 178 -0.58 -11.02 24.26
C LYS A 178 -2.01 -11.31 23.83
N SER A 179 -2.98 -10.92 24.65
CA SER A 179 -4.41 -11.09 24.35
C SER A 179 -4.79 -10.37 23.05
N ALA A 180 -4.27 -9.17 22.83
CA ALA A 180 -4.48 -8.42 21.60
C ALA A 180 -3.86 -9.11 20.37
N VAL A 181 -2.62 -9.60 20.48
CA VAL A 181 -1.95 -10.36 19.41
C VAL A 181 -2.70 -11.65 19.06
N GLU A 182 -3.09 -12.44 20.06
CA GLU A 182 -3.87 -13.67 19.88
C GLU A 182 -5.21 -13.38 19.16
N LYS A 183 -5.87 -12.30 19.56
CA LYS A 183 -7.12 -11.85 18.95
C LYS A 183 -6.96 -11.47 17.48
N ILE A 184 -5.88 -10.77 17.13
CA ILE A 184 -5.55 -10.42 15.73
C ILE A 184 -5.27 -11.70 14.94
N GLN A 185 -4.42 -12.60 15.43
CA GLN A 185 -4.05 -13.84 14.75
C GLN A 185 -5.25 -14.77 14.53
N LYS A 186 -6.16 -14.85 15.50
CA LYS A 186 -7.36 -15.69 15.42
C LYS A 186 -8.33 -15.19 14.35
N ASN A 187 -8.53 -13.88 14.25
CA ASN A 187 -9.62 -13.29 13.48
C ASN A 187 -9.18 -12.57 12.19
N SER A 188 -7.88 -12.61 11.86
CA SER A 188 -7.32 -11.92 10.70
C SER A 188 -6.28 -12.78 9.99
N HIS A 189 -5.98 -12.43 8.75
CA HIS A 189 -4.75 -12.79 8.06
C HIS A 189 -3.72 -11.69 8.29
N VAL A 190 -2.51 -12.08 8.69
CA VAL A 190 -1.40 -11.14 8.95
C VAL A 190 -0.28 -11.42 7.94
N SER A 191 0.05 -10.41 7.15
CA SER A 191 1.20 -10.40 6.24
C SER A 191 2.28 -9.48 6.80
N ILE A 192 3.51 -9.98 6.92
CA ILE A 192 4.64 -9.23 7.47
C ILE A 192 5.75 -9.18 6.43
N LYS A 193 6.14 -7.97 6.03
CA LYS A 193 7.28 -7.73 5.14
C LYS A 193 8.33 -6.94 5.88
N ILE A 194 9.51 -7.52 6.01
CA ILE A 194 10.65 -6.90 6.69
C ILE A 194 11.62 -6.43 5.63
N HIS A 195 11.85 -5.12 5.62
CA HIS A 195 12.90 -4.44 4.87
C HIS A 195 14.01 -4.06 5.83
N GLU A 196 15.18 -4.67 5.68
CA GLU A 196 16.31 -4.48 6.59
C GLU A 196 17.57 -4.08 5.81
N MET A 197 18.28 -3.08 6.35
CA MET A 197 19.60 -2.64 5.91
C MET A 197 20.58 -2.77 7.08
N THR A 198 21.37 -3.85 7.08
CA THR A 198 22.43 -4.10 8.08
C THR A 198 23.77 -4.45 7.42
N GLY A 199 24.85 -4.00 8.04
CA GLY A 199 26.22 -4.13 7.50
C GLY A 199 26.84 -5.52 7.63
N THR A 200 26.09 -6.53 8.08
CA THR A 200 26.59 -7.90 8.34
C THR A 200 26.48 -8.85 7.15
N GLN A 201 25.95 -8.42 6.01
CA GLN A 201 25.92 -9.24 4.80
C GLN A 201 26.86 -8.66 3.75
N SER A 202 27.83 -9.49 3.34
CA SER A 202 28.95 -9.17 2.46
C SER A 202 28.54 -8.86 1.01
N GLU A 203 27.24 -8.87 0.68
CA GLU A 203 26.74 -8.72 -0.69
C GLU A 203 25.46 -7.87 -0.72
N GLY A 204 25.60 -6.60 -1.15
CA GLY A 204 24.63 -5.87 -1.96
C GLY A 204 23.19 -5.62 -1.44
N GLY A 205 22.95 -4.43 -0.89
CA GLY A 205 21.64 -3.76 -0.90
C GLY A 205 20.63 -4.17 0.18
N PRO A 206 19.48 -3.48 0.26
CA PRO A 206 18.41 -3.84 1.18
C PRO A 206 17.87 -5.24 0.88
N THR A 207 17.56 -6.01 1.93
CA THR A 207 16.91 -7.33 1.77
C THR A 207 15.46 -7.25 2.24
N THR A 208 14.55 -7.72 1.39
CA THR A 208 13.14 -7.94 1.76
C THR A 208 12.95 -9.40 2.12
N LYS A 209 12.61 -9.66 3.38
CA LYS A 209 12.17 -10.99 3.82
C LYS A 209 10.66 -10.94 4.01
N THR A 210 9.97 -11.81 3.27
CA THR A 210 8.56 -12.11 3.56
C THR A 210 8.56 -13.15 4.65
N GLU A 211 8.04 -12.80 5.82
CA GLU A 211 7.80 -13.79 6.86
C GLU A 211 6.58 -14.64 6.44
N ALA A 212 6.57 -15.92 6.81
CA ALA A 212 5.47 -16.81 6.45
C ALA A 212 4.12 -16.27 7.00
N ALA A 213 3.02 -16.60 6.30
CA ALA A 213 1.67 -16.32 6.76
C ALA A 213 1.44 -16.94 8.16
N GLY A 214 1.00 -16.13 9.12
CA GLY A 214 0.87 -16.53 10.53
C GLY A 214 2.09 -16.22 11.41
N SER A 215 3.03 -15.40 10.92
CA SER A 215 4.16 -14.91 11.70
C SER A 215 3.73 -14.15 12.96
N ASP A 216 4.44 -14.41 14.05
CA ASP A 216 4.12 -13.90 15.37
C ASP A 216 4.52 -12.42 15.49
N LEU A 217 3.55 -11.54 15.80
CA LEU A 217 3.83 -10.12 16.06
C LEU A 217 4.83 -9.95 17.21
N LEU A 218 4.85 -10.87 18.18
CA LEU A 218 5.84 -10.84 19.25
C LEU A 218 7.24 -11.20 18.75
N ALA A 219 7.36 -12.05 17.73
CA ALA A 219 8.66 -12.34 17.10
C ALA A 219 9.20 -11.13 16.33
N VAL A 220 8.32 -10.36 15.66
CA VAL A 220 8.71 -9.09 15.03
C VAL A 220 9.19 -8.09 16.06
N LYS A 221 8.48 -7.97 17.20
CA LYS A 221 8.94 -7.14 18.32
C LYS A 221 10.32 -7.57 18.80
N ALA A 222 10.53 -8.87 19.08
CA ALA A 222 11.82 -9.36 19.54
C ALA A 222 12.97 -9.07 18.54
N ARG A 223 12.70 -9.14 17.24
CA ARG A 223 13.68 -8.79 16.20
C ARG A 223 13.96 -7.28 16.16
N ALA A 224 12.93 -6.44 16.30
CA ALA A 224 13.08 -4.98 16.36
C ALA A 224 13.82 -4.54 17.63
N ASP A 225 13.46 -5.07 18.80
CA ASP A 225 14.15 -4.84 20.08
C ASP A 225 15.63 -5.22 19.96
N LYS A 226 15.92 -6.43 19.44
CA LYS A 226 17.30 -6.88 19.20
C LYS A 226 18.05 -5.95 18.24
N PHE A 227 17.40 -5.49 17.18
CA PHE A 227 18.00 -4.55 16.24
C PHE A 227 18.37 -3.23 16.93
N TYR A 228 17.51 -2.73 17.81
CA TYR A 228 17.74 -1.53 18.60
C TYR A 228 18.90 -1.72 19.60
N ASP A 229 18.97 -2.87 20.28
CA ASP A 229 20.08 -3.21 21.19
C ASP A 229 21.41 -3.34 20.46
N ASP A 230 21.41 -3.96 19.27
CA ASP A 230 22.58 -4.10 18.42
C ASP A 230 23.15 -2.73 17.98
N ALA A 231 22.32 -1.68 17.95
CA ALA A 231 22.75 -0.30 17.74
C ALA A 231 23.64 0.21 18.86
N HIS A 232 23.23 -0.03 20.12
CA HIS A 232 23.99 0.35 21.31
C HIS A 232 25.30 -0.43 21.45
N ALA A 233 25.34 -1.64 20.88
CA ALA A 233 26.56 -2.43 20.75
C ALA A 233 27.45 -2.02 19.56
N GLY A 234 27.08 -0.98 18.81
CA GLY A 234 27.88 -0.44 17.70
C GLY A 234 27.92 -1.32 16.44
N LYS A 235 26.96 -2.25 16.26
CA LYS A 235 26.99 -3.23 15.16
C LYS A 235 26.48 -2.67 13.82
N HIS A 236 25.80 -1.52 13.83
CA HIS A 236 25.23 -0.90 12.63
C HIS A 236 26.23 0.06 11.97
N THR A 237 27.13 -0.50 11.16
CA THR A 237 28.22 0.25 10.50
C THR A 237 28.03 0.44 8.99
N HIS A 238 26.88 0.03 8.45
CA HIS A 238 26.56 0.13 7.02
C HIS A 238 26.39 1.60 6.60
N ILE A 239 26.83 1.96 5.40
CA ILE A 239 26.53 3.28 4.84
C ILE A 239 25.05 3.30 4.44
N ARG A 240 24.24 4.05 5.19
CA ARG A 240 22.80 4.13 4.95
C ARG A 240 22.44 5.27 4.01
N PHE A 241 23.06 6.44 4.21
CA PHE A 241 22.72 7.63 3.45
C PHE A 241 23.93 8.30 2.84
N ALA A 242 23.73 8.88 1.65
CA ALA A 242 24.56 9.97 1.18
C ALA A 242 24.04 11.28 1.77
N MET A 243 24.94 12.08 2.31
CA MET A 243 24.68 13.43 2.79
C MET A 243 24.92 14.40 1.65
N LEU A 244 23.89 15.13 1.25
CA LEU A 244 23.94 16.05 0.13
C LEU A 244 24.16 17.48 0.59
N SER A 245 24.97 18.22 -0.18
CA SER A 245 25.18 19.65 0.01
C SER A 245 24.92 20.43 -1.28
N GLN A 246 24.67 21.72 -1.12
CA GLN A 246 24.37 22.65 -2.21
C GLN A 246 25.67 23.20 -2.77
N TYR A 247 25.81 23.21 -4.09
CA TYR A 247 26.93 23.88 -4.77
C TYR A 247 27.05 25.36 -4.40
N THR A 248 25.91 26.05 -4.26
CA THR A 248 25.85 27.48 -3.90
C THR A 248 26.39 27.82 -2.52
N ARG A 249 26.72 26.82 -1.69
CA ARG A 249 27.38 27.02 -0.38
C ARG A 249 28.90 26.95 -0.47
N LEU A 250 29.46 26.51 -1.59
CA LEU A 250 30.90 26.46 -1.77
C LEU A 250 31.44 27.86 -2.03
N PRO A 251 32.53 28.28 -1.37
CA PRO A 251 33.09 29.61 -1.52
C PRO A 251 33.64 29.88 -2.93
N ASP A 252 34.03 28.83 -3.65
CA ASP A 252 34.58 28.86 -5.01
C ASP A 252 33.52 28.55 -6.09
N PHE A 253 32.23 28.51 -5.73
CA PHE A 253 31.16 28.26 -6.70
C PHE A 253 30.83 29.48 -7.55
N ASP A 254 30.86 29.29 -8.87
CA ASP A 254 30.56 30.32 -9.86
C ASP A 254 29.15 30.16 -10.42
N GLN A 255 28.19 30.90 -9.84
CA GLN A 255 26.79 30.91 -10.27
C GLN A 255 26.58 31.47 -11.68
N SER A 256 27.53 32.26 -12.22
CA SER A 256 27.43 32.76 -13.59
C SER A 256 27.71 31.66 -14.62
N TRP A 257 28.45 30.63 -14.22
CA TRP A 257 28.81 29.50 -15.08
C TRP A 257 27.80 28.35 -14.98
N PHE A 258 27.32 28.04 -13.78
CA PHE A 258 26.38 26.95 -13.56
C PHE A 258 25.34 27.33 -12.50
N VAL A 259 24.07 27.15 -12.84
CA VAL A 259 22.94 27.30 -11.92
C VAL A 259 22.30 25.93 -11.72
N PRO A 260 22.40 25.32 -10.52
CA PRO A 260 21.73 24.08 -10.20
C PRO A 260 20.21 24.21 -10.33
N LEU A 261 19.54 23.19 -10.86
CA LEU A 261 18.07 23.16 -10.95
C LEU A 261 17.44 23.11 -9.55
N ASP A 262 16.28 23.73 -9.38
CA ASP A 262 15.49 23.64 -8.14
C ASP A 262 14.33 22.66 -8.30
N TYR A 263 14.43 21.51 -7.64
CA TYR A 263 13.39 20.48 -7.65
C TYR A 263 12.40 20.61 -6.49
N SER A 264 12.48 21.64 -5.64
CA SER A 264 11.64 21.73 -4.42
C SER A 264 10.14 21.61 -4.73
N LYS A 265 9.67 22.37 -5.72
CA LYS A 265 8.28 22.31 -6.18
C LYS A 265 7.96 21.02 -6.95
N ALA A 266 8.90 20.56 -7.80
CA ALA A 266 8.74 19.34 -8.58
C ALA A 266 8.60 18.10 -7.68
N ASN A 267 9.40 18.01 -6.61
CA ASN A 267 9.34 16.92 -5.63
C ASN A 267 7.98 16.88 -4.92
N LEU A 268 7.44 18.04 -4.52
CA LEU A 268 6.13 18.11 -3.89
C LEU A 268 5.02 17.64 -4.85
N LEU A 269 5.03 18.13 -6.09
CA LEU A 269 3.97 17.84 -7.06
C LEU A 269 4.04 16.42 -7.63
N SER A 270 5.21 15.78 -7.64
CA SER A 270 5.38 14.46 -8.25
C SER A 270 4.83 13.31 -7.42
N TRP A 271 4.41 13.55 -6.17
CA TRP A 271 3.72 12.54 -5.37
C TRP A 271 2.40 12.09 -6.00
N SER A 272 1.66 13.00 -6.64
CA SER A 272 0.45 12.61 -7.41
C SER A 272 0.81 11.76 -8.63
N LEU A 273 1.94 12.03 -9.28
CA LEU A 273 2.42 11.24 -10.41
C LEU A 273 2.80 9.81 -9.98
N LEU A 274 3.43 9.66 -8.82
CA LEU A 274 3.72 8.34 -8.24
C LEU A 274 2.46 7.60 -7.79
N ASP A 275 1.49 8.32 -7.21
CA ASP A 275 0.20 7.74 -6.85
C ASP A 275 -0.48 7.16 -8.10
N ASP A 276 -0.55 7.94 -9.18
CA ASP A 276 -1.12 7.48 -10.45
C ASP A 276 -0.39 6.27 -11.01
N PHE A 277 0.95 6.34 -11.04
CA PHE A 277 1.80 5.25 -11.50
C PHE A 277 1.51 3.93 -10.77
N THR A 278 1.47 3.98 -9.44
CA THR A 278 1.27 2.77 -8.62
C THR A 278 -0.16 2.26 -8.66
N LYS A 279 -1.18 3.10 -8.91
CA LYS A 279 -2.55 2.66 -9.23
C LYS A 279 -2.63 1.87 -10.54
N TYR A 280 -1.87 2.27 -11.57
CA TYR A 280 -1.75 1.50 -12.81
C TYR A 280 -1.08 0.14 -12.59
N LEU A 281 -0.06 0.07 -11.73
CA LEU A 281 0.58 -1.19 -11.36
C LEU A 281 -0.34 -2.11 -10.54
N ALA A 282 -1.13 -1.54 -9.63
CA ALA A 282 -2.16 -2.32 -8.94
C ALA A 282 -3.15 -2.90 -9.95
N THR A 283 -3.68 -2.07 -10.86
CA THR A 283 -4.61 -2.46 -11.94
C THR A 283 -4.03 -3.55 -12.84
N GLU A 284 -2.73 -3.53 -13.16
CA GLU A 284 -2.05 -4.60 -13.90
C GLU A 284 -2.26 -5.98 -13.28
N LYS A 285 -2.01 -6.08 -11.97
CA LYS A 285 -2.06 -7.35 -11.22
C LYS A 285 -3.44 -8.00 -11.38
N ILE A 286 -4.48 -7.18 -11.41
CA ILE A 286 -5.88 -7.61 -11.51
C ILE A 286 -6.23 -8.04 -12.92
N VAL A 287 -5.93 -7.21 -13.93
CA VAL A 287 -6.19 -7.56 -15.34
C VAL A 287 -5.51 -8.90 -15.69
N LYS A 288 -4.31 -9.14 -15.15
CA LYS A 288 -3.61 -10.41 -15.31
C LYS A 288 -4.30 -11.58 -14.61
N GLN A 289 -4.80 -11.38 -13.39
CA GLN A 289 -5.45 -12.41 -12.55
C GLN A 289 -6.87 -12.79 -12.99
N ILE A 290 -7.62 -11.87 -13.60
CA ILE A 290 -8.98 -12.13 -14.05
C ILE A 290 -8.97 -13.26 -15.11
N PRO A 291 -9.78 -14.32 -14.93
CA PRO A 291 -9.90 -15.38 -15.91
C PRO A 291 -10.43 -14.86 -17.25
N LEU A 292 -9.92 -15.41 -18.35
CA LEU A 292 -10.20 -14.92 -19.71
C LEU A 292 -11.70 -14.89 -20.03
N GLU A 293 -12.42 -15.92 -19.60
CA GLU A 293 -13.84 -16.10 -19.80
C GLU A 293 -14.71 -15.09 -19.04
N LYS A 294 -14.15 -14.40 -18.05
CA LYS A 294 -14.81 -13.35 -17.29
C LYS A 294 -14.76 -11.99 -17.97
N PHE A 295 -13.94 -11.80 -19.01
CA PHE A 295 -14.02 -10.60 -19.85
C PHE A 295 -15.20 -10.69 -20.83
N LYS A 296 -15.94 -9.59 -21.00
CA LYS A 296 -17.11 -9.50 -21.92
C LYS A 296 -16.72 -9.86 -23.35
N GLN A 297 -15.54 -9.44 -23.81
CA GLN A 297 -15.03 -9.73 -25.16
C GLN A 297 -13.77 -10.63 -25.16
N GLY A 298 -13.53 -11.36 -24.07
CA GLY A 298 -12.43 -12.32 -23.98
C GLY A 298 -11.03 -11.71 -24.21
N LEU A 299 -10.22 -12.39 -25.02
CA LEU A 299 -8.79 -12.07 -25.20
C LEU A 299 -8.51 -10.69 -25.78
N LEU A 300 -9.29 -10.26 -26.77
CA LEU A 300 -9.07 -8.97 -27.43
C LEU A 300 -9.18 -7.81 -26.44
N GLN A 301 -10.20 -7.84 -25.58
CA GLN A 301 -10.40 -6.80 -24.57
C GLN A 301 -9.33 -6.85 -23.47
N LYS A 302 -8.88 -8.05 -23.06
CA LYS A 302 -7.75 -8.17 -22.12
C LYS A 302 -6.46 -7.55 -22.70
N GLN A 303 -6.13 -7.87 -23.95
CA GLN A 303 -4.94 -7.34 -24.63
C GLN A 303 -5.00 -5.83 -24.82
N GLU A 304 -6.18 -5.29 -25.15
CA GLU A 304 -6.38 -3.86 -25.32
C GLU A 304 -6.19 -3.09 -24.00
N LEU A 305 -6.75 -3.60 -22.90
CA LEU A 305 -6.53 -3.03 -21.57
C LEU A 305 -5.04 -3.08 -21.17
N GLU A 306 -4.34 -4.18 -21.47
CA GLU A 306 -2.91 -4.30 -21.19
C GLU A 306 -2.08 -3.30 -22.01
N ARG A 307 -2.38 -3.14 -23.30
CA ARG A 307 -1.74 -2.17 -24.20
C ARG A 307 -1.94 -0.74 -23.71
N GLN A 308 -3.19 -0.35 -23.46
CA GLN A 308 -3.53 0.99 -22.97
C GLN A 308 -2.80 1.28 -21.65
N ARG A 309 -2.80 0.34 -20.71
CA ARG A 309 -2.08 0.46 -19.45
C ARG A 309 -0.58 0.70 -19.64
N ILE A 310 0.07 -0.06 -20.53
CA ILE A 310 1.50 0.11 -20.83
C ILE A 310 1.76 1.53 -21.37
N GLU A 311 0.94 1.99 -22.31
CA GLU A 311 1.06 3.34 -22.87
C GLU A 311 0.91 4.43 -21.80
N GLU A 312 -0.05 4.31 -20.89
CA GLU A 312 -0.24 5.27 -19.80
C GLU A 312 0.90 5.25 -18.78
N VAL A 313 1.42 4.06 -18.44
CA VAL A 313 2.59 3.90 -17.58
C VAL A 313 3.83 4.54 -18.21
N ASP A 314 4.03 4.37 -19.52
CA ASP A 314 5.16 4.95 -20.24
C ASP A 314 5.06 6.48 -20.29
N LYS A 315 3.87 7.05 -20.48
CA LYS A 315 3.65 8.50 -20.38
C LYS A 315 4.07 9.03 -19.00
N ILE A 316 3.71 8.33 -17.92
CA ILE A 316 4.07 8.72 -16.55
C ILE A 316 5.60 8.67 -16.35
N LYS A 317 6.26 7.60 -16.79
CA LYS A 317 7.72 7.47 -16.70
C LYS A 317 8.44 8.55 -17.50
N GLN A 318 8.03 8.80 -18.74
CA GLN A 318 8.62 9.86 -19.56
C GLN A 318 8.42 11.23 -18.92
N ARG A 319 7.25 11.48 -18.33
CA ARG A 319 7.00 12.73 -17.61
C ARG A 319 7.93 12.92 -16.42
N ALA A 320 8.24 11.88 -15.65
CA ALA A 320 9.24 11.97 -14.59
C ALA A 320 10.62 12.35 -15.14
N LEU A 321 11.03 11.76 -16.27
CA LEU A 321 12.28 12.12 -16.95
C LEU A 321 12.27 13.57 -17.46
N ASP A 322 11.15 14.07 -17.97
CA ASP A 322 11.03 15.46 -18.43
C ASP A 322 11.08 16.46 -17.28
N ILE A 323 10.44 16.14 -16.14
CA ILE A 323 10.55 16.94 -14.91
C ILE A 323 12.00 16.98 -14.42
N SER A 324 12.72 15.86 -14.50
CA SER A 324 14.14 15.82 -14.13
C SER A 324 14.99 16.78 -14.96
N LYS A 325 14.65 17.02 -16.23
CA LYS A 325 15.37 17.95 -17.11
C LYS A 325 14.90 19.39 -16.95
N LYS A 326 13.61 19.58 -16.65
CA LYS A 326 12.95 20.88 -16.51
C LYS A 326 11.91 20.81 -15.37
N PRO A 327 12.27 21.21 -14.13
CA PRO A 327 11.41 21.06 -12.95
C PRO A 327 10.03 21.69 -13.09
N ASP A 328 9.94 22.82 -13.80
CA ASP A 328 8.67 23.53 -14.05
C ASP A 328 7.65 22.72 -14.83
N THR A 329 8.07 21.67 -15.55
CA THR A 329 7.15 20.73 -16.22
C THR A 329 6.16 20.09 -15.24
N ALA A 330 6.53 19.99 -13.96
CA ALA A 330 5.66 19.43 -12.93
C ALA A 330 4.36 20.24 -12.71
N THR A 331 4.32 21.52 -13.11
CA THR A 331 3.12 22.36 -12.96
C THR A 331 2.11 22.21 -14.10
N ALA A 332 2.52 21.65 -15.24
CA ALA A 332 1.60 21.37 -16.32
C ALA A 332 0.61 20.27 -15.90
N PRO A 333 -0.60 20.17 -16.47
CA PRO A 333 -1.46 19.01 -16.24
C PRO A 333 -0.81 17.70 -16.74
N PRO A 334 -1.09 16.55 -16.09
CA PRO A 334 -0.73 15.23 -16.62
C PRO A 334 -1.39 14.97 -17.98
N THR A 335 -0.69 14.25 -18.85
CA THR A 335 -1.17 13.83 -20.18
C THR A 335 -1.66 12.38 -20.21
N HIS A 336 -1.37 11.62 -19.15
CA HIS A 336 -1.89 10.27 -18.99
C HIS A 336 -3.35 10.31 -18.56
N THR A 337 -4.08 9.26 -18.89
CA THR A 337 -5.46 9.05 -18.43
C THR A 337 -5.46 8.90 -16.91
N ARG A 338 -6.48 9.41 -16.22
CA ARG A 338 -6.59 9.20 -14.77
C ARG A 338 -6.73 7.69 -14.47
N PRO A 339 -5.99 7.14 -13.50
CA PRO A 339 -6.08 5.71 -13.17
C PRO A 339 -7.48 5.27 -12.78
N GLU A 340 -8.29 6.13 -12.16
CA GLU A 340 -9.68 5.84 -11.81
C GLU A 340 -10.54 5.62 -13.05
N THR A 341 -10.33 6.42 -14.11
CA THR A 341 -11.00 6.25 -15.39
C THR A 341 -10.60 4.94 -16.05
N PHE A 342 -9.31 4.59 -16.01
CA PHE A 342 -8.85 3.30 -16.53
C PHE A 342 -9.39 2.12 -15.70
N ARG A 343 -9.42 2.24 -14.37
CA ARG A 343 -9.98 1.23 -13.47
C ARG A 343 -11.47 1.01 -13.72
N PHE A 344 -12.21 2.08 -13.99
CA PHE A 344 -13.61 2.01 -14.43
C PHE A 344 -13.77 1.18 -15.71
N GLN A 345 -12.95 1.45 -16.73
CA GLN A 345 -12.95 0.68 -17.98
C GLN A 345 -12.66 -0.82 -17.75
N VAL A 346 -11.76 -1.13 -16.81
CA VAL A 346 -11.50 -2.53 -16.40
C VAL A 346 -12.75 -3.16 -15.78
N TYR A 347 -13.46 -2.47 -14.88
CA TYR A 347 -14.70 -3.01 -14.31
C TYR A 347 -15.80 -3.20 -15.35
N GLU A 348 -15.97 -2.24 -16.28
CA GLU A 348 -16.93 -2.35 -17.37
C GLU A 348 -16.60 -3.51 -18.32
N ALA A 349 -15.33 -3.88 -18.46
CA ALA A 349 -14.89 -4.99 -19.29
C ALA A 349 -15.22 -6.37 -18.68
N ILE A 350 -15.54 -6.44 -17.39
CA ILE A 350 -15.75 -7.69 -16.67
C ILE A 350 -17.25 -8.07 -16.67
N LYS A 351 -17.54 -9.37 -16.82
CA LYS A 351 -18.89 -9.93 -16.72
C LYS A 351 -19.35 -9.94 -15.27
N THR A 352 -20.55 -9.43 -15.07
CA THR A 352 -21.36 -9.61 -13.86
C THR A 352 -22.36 -10.74 -14.08
N VAL A 353 -22.95 -11.22 -13.00
CA VAL A 353 -24.08 -12.15 -13.01
C VAL A 353 -25.22 -11.60 -12.16
N ILE A 354 -26.44 -11.95 -12.53
CA ILE A 354 -27.64 -11.53 -11.81
C ILE A 354 -27.93 -12.52 -10.69
N TYR A 355 -28.07 -12.01 -9.48
CA TYR A 355 -28.62 -12.74 -8.34
C TYR A 355 -29.97 -12.13 -7.95
N ILE A 356 -30.80 -12.96 -7.32
CA ILE A 356 -32.16 -12.65 -6.91
C ILE A 356 -32.17 -12.52 -5.39
N VAL A 357 -32.52 -11.32 -4.91
CA VAL A 357 -32.87 -11.13 -3.50
C VAL A 357 -34.30 -11.62 -3.30
N GLN A 358 -34.49 -12.55 -2.38
CA GLN A 358 -35.76 -13.27 -2.22
C GLN A 358 -36.11 -13.50 -0.76
N SER A 359 -37.41 -13.47 -0.46
CA SER A 359 -37.95 -13.79 0.87
C SER A 359 -38.48 -15.22 0.87
N ILE A 360 -37.98 -16.04 1.79
CA ILE A 360 -38.43 -17.42 2.02
C ILE A 360 -39.38 -17.42 3.22
N PRO A 361 -40.67 -17.80 3.03
CA PRO A 361 -41.63 -17.87 4.12
C PRO A 361 -41.25 -18.94 5.14
N LYS A 362 -41.58 -18.69 6.41
CA LYS A 362 -41.29 -19.54 7.57
C LYS A 362 -42.56 -20.00 8.26
N PRO A 363 -42.56 -21.16 8.95
CA PRO A 363 -43.76 -21.74 9.56
C PRO A 363 -44.44 -20.85 10.61
N ASP A 364 -43.73 -19.88 11.17
CA ASP A 364 -44.19 -18.96 12.22
C ASP A 364 -44.78 -17.65 11.67
N ASP A 365 -45.33 -17.68 10.44
CA ASP A 365 -45.84 -16.50 9.72
C ASP A 365 -44.79 -15.40 9.55
N ASN A 366 -43.53 -15.82 9.42
CA ASN A 366 -42.38 -14.95 9.25
C ASN A 366 -41.69 -15.26 7.91
N TRP A 367 -40.59 -14.58 7.61
CA TRP A 367 -39.73 -14.90 6.48
C TRP A 367 -38.25 -14.73 6.83
N THR A 368 -37.38 -15.20 5.96
CA THR A 368 -35.96 -14.83 5.94
C THR A 368 -35.58 -14.42 4.53
N ASP A 369 -34.76 -13.40 4.39
CA ASP A 369 -34.21 -13.02 3.10
C ASP A 369 -32.93 -13.81 2.81
N THR A 370 -32.72 -14.16 1.54
CA THR A 370 -31.47 -14.71 1.02
C THR A 370 -31.21 -14.15 -0.37
N ILE A 371 -30.03 -14.41 -0.92
CA ILE A 371 -29.63 -14.00 -2.26
C ILE A 371 -29.12 -15.23 -3.01
N ASP A 372 -29.68 -15.57 -4.16
CA ASP A 372 -29.26 -16.74 -4.95
C ASP A 372 -29.44 -16.49 -6.45
N LYS A 373 -28.77 -17.27 -7.30
CA LYS A 373 -28.95 -17.25 -8.77
C LYS A 373 -30.36 -17.67 -9.18
N TYR A 374 -31.02 -18.50 -8.36
CA TYR A 374 -32.33 -19.07 -8.66
C TYR A 374 -33.35 -18.74 -7.57
N LEU A 375 -34.61 -18.57 -7.97
CA LEU A 375 -35.72 -18.40 -7.02
C LEU A 375 -36.02 -19.75 -6.35
N ALA A 376 -35.90 -19.81 -5.03
CA ALA A 376 -36.21 -20.99 -4.25
C ALA A 376 -37.71 -21.30 -4.29
N SER A 377 -38.06 -22.58 -4.13
CA SER A 377 -39.45 -23.01 -4.11
C SER A 377 -40.23 -22.32 -2.98
N GLY A 378 -41.37 -21.72 -3.32
CA GLY A 378 -42.20 -20.96 -2.38
C GLY A 378 -41.64 -19.59 -1.96
N ALA A 379 -40.47 -19.18 -2.48
CA ALA A 379 -39.91 -17.87 -2.20
C ALA A 379 -40.55 -16.78 -3.07
N LYS A 380 -40.60 -15.56 -2.53
CA LYS A 380 -41.02 -14.36 -3.26
C LYS A 380 -39.79 -13.57 -3.68
N GLN A 381 -39.63 -13.33 -4.98
CA GLN A 381 -38.63 -12.39 -5.49
C GLN A 381 -38.91 -10.99 -4.94
N ARG A 382 -37.89 -10.34 -4.39
CA ARG A 382 -37.94 -8.94 -3.96
C ARG A 382 -37.38 -8.02 -5.04
N PHE A 383 -36.10 -8.19 -5.37
CA PHE A 383 -35.37 -7.41 -6.36
C PHE A 383 -34.17 -8.21 -6.88
N LYS A 384 -33.44 -7.66 -7.85
CA LYS A 384 -32.28 -8.29 -8.48
C LYS A 384 -31.05 -7.42 -8.27
N ILE A 385 -29.89 -8.05 -8.16
CA ILE A 385 -28.61 -7.36 -8.03
C ILE A 385 -27.60 -7.93 -9.03
N GLN A 386 -26.66 -7.09 -9.47
CA GLN A 386 -25.50 -7.53 -10.24
C GLN A 386 -24.30 -7.70 -9.33
N VAL A 387 -23.65 -8.86 -9.43
CA VAL A 387 -22.50 -9.22 -8.59
C VAL A 387 -21.46 -9.96 -9.42
N TYR A 388 -20.27 -10.12 -8.87
CA TYR A 388 -19.25 -10.98 -9.46
C TYR A 388 -19.34 -12.38 -8.85
N ASP A 389 -19.12 -13.41 -9.65
CA ASP A 389 -19.11 -14.81 -9.22
C ASP A 389 -17.70 -15.41 -9.15
N PHE A 390 -16.68 -14.56 -8.99
CA PHE A 390 -15.27 -14.93 -8.86
C PHE A 390 -14.51 -13.91 -8.00
N ASP A 391 -13.38 -14.32 -7.41
CA ASP A 391 -12.63 -13.60 -6.37
C ASP A 391 -11.51 -12.67 -6.86
N GLN A 392 -11.21 -12.65 -8.16
CA GLN A 392 -10.09 -11.87 -8.72
C GLN A 392 -10.44 -10.42 -9.07
N VAL A 393 -11.53 -9.85 -8.54
CA VAL A 393 -11.91 -8.44 -8.77
C VAL A 393 -11.41 -7.56 -7.63
N LEU A 394 -10.61 -6.53 -7.95
CA LEU A 394 -9.99 -5.65 -6.95
C LEU A 394 -11.00 -4.94 -6.06
N GLY A 395 -10.72 -4.91 -4.76
CA GLY A 395 -11.57 -4.19 -3.81
C GLY A 395 -12.90 -4.90 -3.54
N THR A 396 -13.13 -6.08 -4.13
CA THR A 396 -14.29 -6.90 -3.78
C THR A 396 -13.98 -7.79 -2.59
N THR A 397 -15.03 -8.15 -1.87
CA THR A 397 -15.05 -9.08 -0.76
C THR A 397 -16.16 -10.08 -0.98
N VAL A 398 -16.01 -11.29 -0.45
CA VAL A 398 -17.05 -12.31 -0.57
C VAL A 398 -18.19 -12.03 0.39
N VAL A 399 -19.42 -12.21 -0.07
CA VAL A 399 -20.60 -12.36 0.77
C VAL A 399 -21.09 -13.80 0.62
N SER A 400 -21.37 -14.45 1.74
CA SER A 400 -21.76 -15.85 1.81
C SER A 400 -23.02 -16.01 2.64
N PHE A 401 -24.07 -16.60 2.06
CA PHE A 401 -25.33 -16.93 2.74
C PHE A 401 -25.42 -18.42 3.00
N GLY A 402 -26.03 -18.79 4.12
CA GLY A 402 -26.21 -20.18 4.46
C GLY A 402 -27.19 -20.42 5.59
N LYS A 403 -27.54 -21.69 5.71
CA LYS A 403 -28.48 -22.21 6.70
C LYS A 403 -27.76 -23.12 7.68
N HIS A 404 -28.13 -23.03 8.95
CA HIS A 404 -27.63 -23.94 9.96
C HIS A 404 -28.08 -25.38 9.64
N ARG A 405 -27.19 -26.36 9.80
CA ARG A 405 -27.48 -27.75 9.40
C ARG A 405 -28.53 -28.44 10.26
N ARG A 406 -28.73 -27.97 11.49
CA ARG A 406 -29.58 -28.62 12.51
C ARG A 406 -30.75 -27.77 13.00
N SER A 407 -30.85 -26.51 12.57
CA SER A 407 -31.94 -25.61 12.97
C SER A 407 -32.40 -24.79 11.76
N ASP A 408 -33.48 -24.04 11.92
CA ASP A 408 -33.99 -23.15 10.86
C ASP A 408 -33.35 -21.75 10.91
N GLU A 409 -32.13 -21.65 11.44
CA GLU A 409 -31.37 -20.40 11.52
C GLU A 409 -30.63 -20.11 10.21
N TYR A 410 -30.52 -18.83 9.89
CA TYR A 410 -29.82 -18.34 8.71
C TYR A 410 -28.68 -17.42 9.13
N HIS A 411 -27.63 -17.41 8.32
CA HIS A 411 -26.51 -16.53 8.55
C HIS A 411 -25.95 -16.02 7.23
N CYS A 412 -25.31 -14.86 7.33
CA CYS A 412 -24.64 -14.21 6.23
C CYS A 412 -23.32 -13.68 6.77
N LEU A 413 -22.23 -13.93 6.04
CA LEU A 413 -20.89 -13.44 6.33
C LEU A 413 -20.41 -12.54 5.21
N ILE A 414 -19.54 -11.60 5.55
CA ILE A 414 -18.77 -10.78 4.61
C ILE A 414 -17.28 -10.93 4.91
N GLY A 415 -16.46 -11.13 3.87
CA GLY A 415 -15.03 -11.45 4.00
C GLY A 415 -14.72 -12.93 4.13
N GLU A 416 -15.69 -13.77 4.49
CA GLU A 416 -15.49 -15.20 4.71
C GLU A 416 -16.64 -16.06 4.14
N ARG A 417 -16.34 -17.32 3.86
CA ARG A 417 -17.26 -18.33 3.36
C ARG A 417 -17.85 -19.15 4.51
N LEU A 418 -19.17 -19.31 4.54
CA LEU A 418 -19.85 -20.19 5.51
C LEU A 418 -19.45 -21.66 5.35
N GLN A 419 -18.95 -22.06 4.18
CA GLN A 419 -18.44 -23.42 3.97
C GLN A 419 -17.27 -23.78 4.89
N ASN A 420 -16.56 -22.79 5.46
CA ASN A 420 -15.45 -22.99 6.38
C ASN A 420 -15.93 -23.41 7.79
N TYR A 421 -17.24 -23.37 8.06
CA TYR A 421 -17.83 -23.65 9.36
C TYR A 421 -18.70 -24.92 9.32
N ASN A 422 -18.33 -25.93 10.10
CA ASN A 422 -18.97 -27.26 10.07
C ASN A 422 -20.48 -27.25 10.34
N ASP A 423 -20.96 -26.32 11.18
CA ASP A 423 -22.37 -26.23 11.57
C ASP A 423 -23.27 -25.61 10.48
N TRP A 424 -22.66 -25.03 9.45
CA TRP A 424 -23.36 -24.30 8.40
C TRP A 424 -23.30 -25.03 7.06
N LYS A 425 -24.39 -24.92 6.31
CA LYS A 425 -24.44 -25.26 4.89
C LYS A 425 -24.50 -23.95 4.13
N GLU A 426 -23.44 -23.64 3.38
CA GLU A 426 -23.46 -22.52 2.45
C GLU A 426 -24.50 -22.81 1.34
N GLU A 427 -25.37 -21.84 1.12
CA GLU A 427 -26.40 -21.88 0.08
C GLU A 427 -25.96 -21.09 -1.14
N SER A 428 -25.33 -19.93 -0.93
CA SER A 428 -24.83 -19.09 -2.01
C SER A 428 -23.64 -18.23 -1.56
N HIS A 429 -22.87 -17.77 -2.53
CA HIS A 429 -21.85 -16.75 -2.33
C HIS A 429 -21.60 -15.98 -3.63
N PHE A 430 -21.03 -14.79 -3.49
CA PHE A 430 -20.65 -13.90 -4.59
C PHE A 430 -19.75 -12.78 -4.07
N TRP A 431 -19.15 -12.00 -4.97
CA TRP A 431 -18.20 -10.93 -4.66
C TRP A 431 -18.80 -9.56 -4.97
N VAL A 432 -18.63 -8.65 -4.01
CA VAL A 432 -19.22 -7.30 -3.95
C VAL A 432 -18.22 -6.32 -3.37
N PHE A 433 -18.48 -5.02 -3.47
CA PHE A 433 -17.61 -4.02 -2.85
C PHE A 433 -18.05 -3.74 -1.41
N PRO A 434 -17.13 -3.64 -0.44
CA PRO A 434 -17.48 -3.25 0.92
C PRO A 434 -17.80 -1.75 1.03
N GLU A 435 -17.35 -0.95 0.07
CA GLU A 435 -17.56 0.51 0.01
C GLU A 435 -18.05 0.89 -1.39
N ALA A 436 -18.74 2.03 -1.49
CA ALA A 436 -19.22 2.54 -2.77
C ALA A 436 -18.07 2.83 -3.73
N ILE A 437 -18.25 2.50 -5.00
CA ILE A 437 -17.38 2.93 -6.09
C ILE A 437 -18.24 3.63 -7.11
N HIS A 438 -18.10 4.95 -7.21
CA HIS A 438 -18.98 5.75 -8.07
C HIS A 438 -18.97 5.27 -9.53
N GLY A 439 -20.17 5.01 -10.07
CA GLY A 439 -20.40 4.50 -11.42
C GLY A 439 -20.19 3.00 -11.58
N VAL A 440 -19.58 2.33 -10.60
CA VAL A 440 -19.27 0.90 -10.65
C VAL A 440 -20.14 0.11 -9.69
N ALA A 441 -20.36 0.62 -8.47
CA ALA A 441 -21.09 -0.02 -7.41
C ALA A 441 -21.64 1.03 -6.44
N ASP A 442 -22.77 1.63 -6.81
CA ASP A 442 -23.43 2.68 -6.04
C ASP A 442 -24.54 2.14 -5.12
N THR A 443 -25.19 1.03 -5.49
CA THR A 443 -26.31 0.47 -4.73
C THR A 443 -25.83 -0.30 -3.50
N ALA A 444 -26.15 0.23 -2.32
CA ALA A 444 -25.89 -0.43 -1.04
C ALA A 444 -27.02 -1.40 -0.65
N ILE A 445 -26.62 -2.59 -0.18
CA ILE A 445 -27.49 -3.61 0.41
C ILE A 445 -27.14 -3.73 1.89
N LEU A 446 -28.14 -3.50 2.73
CA LEU A 446 -28.02 -3.57 4.19
C LEU A 446 -28.46 -4.94 4.69
N ALA A 447 -27.62 -5.63 5.47
CA ALA A 447 -27.90 -6.95 6.01
C ALA A 447 -28.02 -6.94 7.54
N TYR A 448 -29.16 -7.41 8.06
CA TYR A 448 -29.41 -7.45 9.50
C TYR A 448 -30.19 -8.69 9.94
N GLY A 449 -29.99 -9.08 11.20
CA GLY A 449 -30.64 -10.24 11.81
C GLY A 449 -31.81 -9.84 12.72
N THR A 450 -32.86 -10.67 12.74
CA THR A 450 -33.94 -10.54 13.72
C THR A 450 -33.52 -11.10 15.08
N ARG A 451 -33.84 -10.38 16.17
CA ARG A 451 -33.36 -10.69 17.53
C ARG A 451 -33.85 -12.04 18.08
N ALA A 452 -34.97 -12.57 17.58
CA ALA A 452 -35.62 -13.74 18.16
C ALA A 452 -35.22 -15.09 17.53
N LYS A 453 -34.90 -15.13 16.22
CA LYS A 453 -34.74 -16.39 15.46
C LYS A 453 -33.56 -16.42 14.48
N ARG A 454 -32.73 -15.35 14.46
CA ARG A 454 -31.64 -15.17 13.48
C ARG A 454 -32.11 -15.31 12.03
N TYR A 455 -33.32 -14.85 11.71
CA TYR A 455 -33.73 -14.67 10.33
C TYR A 455 -33.03 -13.43 9.77
N LEU A 456 -32.67 -13.50 8.49
CA LEU A 456 -31.99 -12.42 7.79
C LEU A 456 -33.00 -11.48 7.15
N ARG A 457 -32.62 -10.21 7.07
CA ARG A 457 -33.33 -9.17 6.34
C ARG A 457 -32.36 -8.41 5.47
N LEU A 458 -32.82 -8.11 4.26
CA LEU A 458 -32.08 -7.38 3.25
C LEU A 458 -32.90 -6.20 2.76
N GLN A 459 -32.25 -5.06 2.57
CA GLN A 459 -32.89 -3.87 1.99
C GLN A 459 -31.86 -3.05 1.22
N GLU A 460 -32.29 -2.41 0.14
CA GLU A 460 -31.57 -1.30 -0.46
C GLU A 460 -31.69 -0.10 0.50
N GLY A 461 -30.60 0.63 0.71
CA GLY A 461 -30.63 1.81 1.60
C GLY A 461 -29.25 2.39 1.84
N ASP A 462 -29.20 3.55 2.49
CA ASP A 462 -27.94 4.23 2.81
C ASP A 462 -27.25 3.53 4.00
N PRO A 463 -25.93 3.24 3.94
CA PRO A 463 -25.20 2.69 5.08
C PRO A 463 -25.37 3.48 6.40
N SER A 464 -25.60 4.79 6.34
CA SER A 464 -25.89 5.63 7.51
C SER A 464 -27.19 5.26 8.24
N ASP A 465 -28.15 4.65 7.52
CA ASP A 465 -29.42 4.19 8.08
C ASP A 465 -29.25 2.98 9.01
N LEU A 466 -28.11 2.28 8.97
CA LEU A 466 -27.87 1.09 9.80
C LEU A 466 -28.05 1.34 11.29
N SER A 467 -27.74 2.56 11.75
CA SER A 467 -27.92 2.97 13.15
C SER A 467 -29.40 3.11 13.56
N GLN A 468 -30.28 3.31 12.59
CA GLN A 468 -31.72 3.54 12.78
C GLN A 468 -32.55 2.26 12.58
N VAL A 469 -31.97 1.21 12.00
CA VAL A 469 -32.66 -0.08 11.78
C VAL A 469 -32.76 -0.86 13.10
N SER A 470 -33.98 -1.23 13.47
CA SER A 470 -34.23 -2.06 14.65
C SER A 470 -33.66 -3.47 14.47
N GLY A 471 -32.55 -3.78 15.12
CA GLY A 471 -31.84 -5.06 15.00
C GLY A 471 -30.39 -4.90 15.44
N ARG A 472 -29.56 -5.92 15.30
CA ARG A 472 -28.10 -5.71 15.21
C ARG A 472 -27.77 -5.83 13.72
N PRO A 473 -27.49 -4.73 13.00
CA PRO A 473 -26.94 -4.85 11.65
C PRO A 473 -25.62 -5.60 11.72
N PHE A 474 -25.39 -6.50 10.75
CA PHE A 474 -24.13 -7.22 10.66
C PHE A 474 -23.12 -6.41 9.86
N PHE A 475 -23.53 -5.89 8.69
CA PHE A 475 -22.70 -5.16 7.72
C PHE A 475 -23.57 -4.65 6.54
N TYR A 476 -22.95 -3.90 5.63
CA TYR A 476 -23.49 -3.55 4.32
C TYR A 476 -22.48 -3.91 3.23
N PHE A 477 -22.93 -3.90 1.97
CA PHE A 477 -22.07 -4.04 0.79
C PHE A 477 -22.71 -3.37 -0.43
N HIS A 478 -21.91 -3.07 -1.44
CA HIS A 478 -22.31 -2.43 -2.69
C HIS A 478 -22.24 -3.39 -3.86
N THR A 479 -23.29 -3.42 -4.66
CA THR A 479 -23.42 -4.31 -5.82
C THR A 479 -23.05 -3.58 -7.10
N ALA A 480 -22.59 -4.32 -8.11
CA ALA A 480 -22.19 -3.72 -9.38
C ALA A 480 -23.36 -2.98 -10.06
N PHE A 481 -23.04 -1.89 -10.74
CA PHE A 481 -23.97 -1.07 -11.48
C PHE A 481 -24.59 -1.86 -12.64
N ASP A 482 -25.88 -1.67 -12.87
CA ASP A 482 -26.61 -2.22 -14.00
C ASP A 482 -26.83 -1.11 -15.05
N PRO A 483 -26.04 -1.06 -16.14
CA PRO A 483 -26.25 -0.06 -17.19
C PRO A 483 -27.59 -0.20 -17.93
N ALA A 484 -28.29 -1.34 -17.79
CA ALA A 484 -29.62 -1.55 -18.36
C ALA A 484 -30.76 -1.16 -17.40
N ALA A 485 -30.47 -0.99 -16.10
CA ALA A 485 -31.38 -0.39 -15.14
C ALA A 485 -31.16 1.12 -15.18
N GLY A 486 -31.73 1.78 -16.19
CA GLY A 486 -31.71 3.24 -16.28
C GLY A 486 -32.11 3.89 -14.96
N SER A 487 -31.42 4.97 -14.61
CA SER A 487 -31.81 5.89 -13.53
C SER A 487 -33.28 6.24 -13.68
N TYR A 488 -34.10 5.78 -12.72
CA TYR A 488 -35.49 6.20 -12.56
C TYR A 488 -35.58 7.36 -11.58
#